data_AF-A0A552V508-F1
#
_entry.id   AF-A0A552V508-F1
#
_cell.length_a   1.000
_cell.length_b   1.000
_cell.length_c   1.000
_cell.angle_alpha   90.00
_cell.angle_beta   90.00
_cell.angle_gamma   90.00
#
_symmetry.space_group_name_H-M   'P 1'
#
loop_
_entity.id
_entity.type
_entity.pdbx_description
1 polymer ?
#
loop_
_entity_poly.entity_id
_entity_poly.type
_entity_poly.pdbx_seq_one_letter_code
_entity_poly.pdbx_strand_id
1 'polypeptide(L)'
;MSFTRYIYHNQNPKNLQRAADCVFRATSFAFGITWEQALRELTQVALQVKDAPNSKRVLEKYLKLKGLEKQKQPVKSNNKKYKVREFCNKFFTGTFLVKTARHLTVVKDGYIYDTWDCGEKCVGNYWRVSN
;
A
#
# COMPACT_ATOMS: atom_id res chain seq x y z
N MET A 1 -10.68 -23.90 4.57
CA MET A 1 -11.05 -23.18 3.33
C MET A 1 -10.33 -21.84 3.32
N SER A 2 -9.52 -21.56 2.30
CA SER A 2 -8.86 -20.26 2.14
C SER A 2 -9.90 -19.26 1.62
N PHE A 3 -10.60 -18.59 2.51
CA PHE A 3 -11.44 -17.46 2.12
C PHE A 3 -10.56 -16.42 1.42
N THR A 4 -10.95 -16.00 0.22
CA THR A 4 -10.25 -14.96 -0.52
C THR A 4 -10.32 -13.68 0.31
N ARG A 5 -9.20 -13.26 0.90
CA ARG A 5 -9.09 -12.03 1.71
C ARG A 5 -8.92 -10.80 0.82
N TYR A 6 -9.60 -10.78 -0.33
CA TYR A 6 -9.50 -9.71 -1.32
C TYR A 6 -10.87 -9.07 -1.53
N ILE A 7 -10.88 -7.75 -1.52
CA ILE A 7 -12.03 -6.92 -1.80
C ILE A 7 -11.63 -5.99 -2.95
N TYR A 8 -12.39 -6.07 -4.05
CA TYR A 8 -12.20 -5.13 -5.14
C TYR A 8 -12.50 -3.71 -4.65
N HIS A 9 -11.52 -2.81 -4.79
CA HIS A 9 -11.65 -1.42 -4.43
C HIS A 9 -10.84 -0.54 -5.38
N ASN A 10 -11.48 0.49 -5.93
CA ASN A 10 -10.82 1.45 -6.80
C ASN A 10 -11.06 2.89 -6.31
N GLN A 11 -10.01 3.53 -5.79
CA GLN A 11 -10.06 4.95 -5.42
C GLN A 11 -9.94 5.89 -6.62
N ASN A 12 -9.61 5.40 -7.82
CA ASN A 12 -9.52 6.26 -8.99
C ASN A 12 -10.93 6.76 -9.38
N PRO A 13 -11.19 8.08 -9.40
CA PRO A 13 -12.53 8.64 -9.62
C PRO A 13 -13.06 8.39 -11.03
N LYS A 14 -12.18 8.06 -11.98
CA LYS A 14 -12.55 7.69 -13.36
C LYS A 14 -12.62 6.16 -13.55
N ASN A 15 -12.51 5.37 -12.48
CA ASN A 15 -12.48 3.92 -12.51
C ASN A 15 -11.40 3.32 -13.45
N LEU A 16 -10.33 4.05 -13.72
CA LEU A 16 -9.24 3.58 -14.58
C LEU A 16 -8.45 2.47 -13.89
N GLN A 17 -8.50 1.26 -14.44
CA GLN A 17 -7.83 0.09 -13.84
C GLN A 17 -6.36 -0.03 -14.26
N ARG A 18 -5.99 0.57 -15.40
CA ARG A 18 -4.64 0.51 -16.00
C ARG A 18 -3.78 1.75 -15.72
N ALA A 19 -4.28 2.68 -14.91
CA ALA A 19 -3.51 3.85 -14.52
C ALA A 19 -2.29 3.44 -13.67
N ALA A 20 -1.18 4.16 -13.82
CA ALA A 20 0.03 3.96 -13.02
C ALA A 20 -0.10 4.63 -11.63
N ASP A 21 -1.21 4.36 -10.95
CA ASP A 21 -1.71 5.13 -9.81
C ASP A 21 -1.87 4.34 -8.51
N CYS A 22 -1.34 3.11 -8.45
CA CYS A 22 -1.47 2.25 -7.25
C CYS A 22 -1.02 2.96 -5.97
N VAL A 23 0.00 3.82 -6.06
CA VAL A 23 0.48 4.64 -4.95
C VAL A 23 -0.57 5.63 -4.48
N PHE A 24 -1.25 6.33 -5.38
CA PHE A 24 -2.31 7.29 -5.05
C PHE A 24 -3.55 6.56 -4.52
N ARG A 25 -3.98 5.47 -5.16
CA ARG A 25 -5.14 4.67 -4.71
C ARG A 25 -4.93 4.09 -3.32
N ALA A 26 -3.79 3.45 -3.09
CA ALA A 26 -3.47 2.86 -1.79
C ALA A 26 -3.34 3.94 -0.71
N THR A 27 -2.70 5.07 -1.00
CA THR A 27 -2.58 6.19 -0.06
C THR A 27 -3.94 6.79 0.27
N SER A 28 -4.78 7.05 -0.75
CA SER A 28 -6.15 7.53 -0.59
C SER A 28 -6.97 6.64 0.33
N PHE A 29 -6.97 5.32 0.08
CA PHE A 29 -7.70 4.39 0.94
C PHE A 29 -7.14 4.34 2.35
N ALA A 30 -5.81 4.26 2.49
CA ALA A 30 -5.17 4.04 3.79
C ALA A 30 -5.35 5.22 4.75
N PHE A 31 -5.38 6.45 4.23
CA PHE A 31 -5.56 7.67 5.02
C PHE A 31 -6.99 8.24 5.00
N GLY A 32 -7.93 7.61 4.27
CA GLY A 32 -9.30 8.12 4.16
C GLY A 32 -9.41 9.48 3.45
N ILE A 33 -8.48 9.78 2.53
CA ILE A 33 -8.45 11.01 1.73
C ILE A 33 -8.83 10.72 0.28
N THR A 34 -9.18 11.75 -0.50
CA THR A 34 -9.49 11.54 -1.92
C THR A 34 -8.25 11.18 -2.74
N TRP A 35 -8.46 10.61 -3.92
CA TRP A 35 -7.38 10.31 -4.87
C TRP A 35 -6.61 11.57 -5.27
N GLU A 36 -7.30 12.69 -5.50
CA GLU A 36 -6.70 13.98 -5.84
C GLU A 36 -5.88 14.54 -4.68
N GLN A 37 -6.37 14.40 -3.44
CA GLN A 37 -5.61 14.79 -2.25
C GLN A 37 -4.32 13.98 -2.16
N ALA A 38 -4.39 12.65 -2.30
CA ALA A 38 -3.21 11.79 -2.32
C ALA A 38 -2.21 12.19 -3.43
N LEU A 39 -2.69 12.44 -4.65
CA LEU A 39 -1.85 12.90 -5.75
C LEU A 39 -1.18 14.25 -5.43
N ARG A 40 -1.93 15.23 -4.92
CA ARG A 40 -1.41 16.57 -4.59
C ARG A 40 -0.36 16.51 -3.49
N GLU A 41 -0.63 15.80 -2.40
CA GLU A 41 0.31 15.68 -1.29
C GLU A 41 1.62 14.96 -1.72
N LEU A 42 1.51 13.85 -2.46
CA LEU A 42 2.68 13.15 -2.99
C LEU A 42 3.43 14.01 -4.01
N THR A 43 2.74 14.80 -4.82
CA THR A 43 3.38 15.75 -5.76
C THR A 43 4.14 16.85 -5.02
N GLN A 44 3.62 17.35 -3.91
CA GLN A 44 4.35 18.33 -3.09
C GLN A 44 5.67 17.74 -2.56
N VAL A 45 5.66 16.49 -2.10
CA VAL A 45 6.88 15.78 -1.71
C VAL A 45 7.79 15.53 -2.92
N ALA A 46 7.22 15.19 -4.08
CA ALA A 46 7.93 14.99 -5.33
C ALA A 46 8.73 16.23 -5.76
N LEU A 47 8.16 17.43 -5.59
CA LEU A 47 8.83 18.70 -5.86
C LEU A 47 10.04 18.95 -4.97
N GLN A 48 10.03 18.43 -3.73
CA GLN A 48 11.18 18.50 -2.82
C GLN A 48 12.24 17.45 -3.15
N VAL A 49 11.81 16.23 -3.48
CA VAL A 49 12.69 15.09 -3.76
C VAL A 49 13.27 15.12 -5.20
N LYS A 50 12.64 15.87 -6.10
CA LYS A 50 12.94 15.94 -7.54
C LYS A 50 12.83 14.56 -8.21
N ASP A 51 11.69 13.90 -8.01
CA ASP A 51 11.39 12.55 -8.54
C ASP A 51 9.90 12.44 -8.88
N ALA A 52 9.46 11.37 -9.53
CA ALA A 52 8.06 11.16 -9.89
C ALA A 52 7.16 11.02 -8.63
N PRO A 53 5.93 11.56 -8.62
CA PRO A 53 5.05 11.49 -7.44
C PRO A 53 4.70 10.08 -6.96
N ASN A 54 4.74 9.08 -7.84
CA ASN A 54 4.50 7.68 -7.51
C ASN A 54 5.81 6.89 -7.26
N SER A 55 6.97 7.54 -7.19
CA SER A 55 8.23 6.85 -6.97
C SER A 55 8.34 6.31 -5.54
N LYS A 56 9.18 5.27 -5.37
CA LYS A 56 9.53 4.74 -4.04
C LYS A 56 10.09 5.83 -3.12
N ARG A 57 10.96 6.71 -3.63
CA ARG A 57 11.63 7.73 -2.81
C ARG A 57 10.63 8.76 -2.29
N VAL A 58 9.68 9.17 -3.14
CA VAL A 58 8.60 10.10 -2.78
C VAL A 58 7.68 9.45 -1.76
N LEU A 59 7.21 8.23 -2.00
CA LEU A 59 6.36 7.50 -1.05
C LEU A 59 7.03 7.36 0.33
N GLU A 60 8.28 6.91 0.37
CA GLU A 60 8.99 6.71 1.65
C GLU A 60 9.19 8.02 2.42
N LYS A 61 9.48 9.14 1.72
CA LYS A 61 9.56 10.46 2.34
C LYS A 61 8.20 10.94 2.82
N TYR A 62 7.14 10.77 2.03
CA TYR A 62 5.78 11.14 2.38
C TYR A 62 5.29 10.42 3.63
N LEU A 63 5.44 9.09 3.69
CA LEU A 63 5.04 8.31 4.86
C LEU A 63 5.83 8.68 6.11
N LYS A 64 7.13 8.98 5.96
CA LYS A 64 7.95 9.51 7.06
C LYS A 64 7.44 10.86 7.57
N LEU A 65 7.04 11.77 6.67
CA LEU A 65 6.46 13.07 7.03
C LEU A 65 5.10 12.94 7.72
N LYS A 66 4.33 11.89 7.40
CA LYS A 66 3.09 11.54 8.11
C LYS A 66 3.33 10.82 9.44
N GLY A 67 4.59 10.64 9.87
CA GLY A 67 4.95 10.01 11.14
C GLY A 67 4.96 8.48 11.11
N LEU A 68 4.83 7.84 9.94
CA LEU A 68 4.80 6.39 9.84
C LEU A 68 6.22 5.80 9.81
N GLU A 69 6.44 4.76 10.60
CA GLU A 69 7.68 4.01 10.61
C GLU A 69 7.70 2.93 9.52
N LYS A 70 8.82 2.86 8.79
CA LYS A 70 9.05 1.82 7.78
C LYS A 70 9.43 0.50 8.43
N GLN A 71 8.54 -0.47 8.32
CA GLN A 71 8.79 -1.81 8.80
C GLN A 71 9.64 -2.62 7.79
N LYS A 72 10.51 -3.48 8.33
CA LYS A 72 11.35 -4.39 7.53
C LYS A 72 10.48 -5.42 6.82
N GLN A 73 11.01 -5.98 5.73
CA GLN A 73 10.35 -7.09 5.04
C GLN A 73 10.14 -8.27 6.01
N PRO A 74 8.90 -8.76 6.19
CA PRO A 74 8.65 -9.89 7.06
C PRO A 74 9.18 -11.17 6.41
N VAL A 75 9.81 -12.00 7.22
CA VAL A 75 10.41 -13.29 6.83
C VAL A 75 9.91 -14.37 7.77
N LYS A 76 9.60 -15.55 7.22
CA LYS A 76 9.18 -16.73 7.99
C LYS A 76 10.37 -17.37 8.68
N SER A 77 10.12 -18.27 9.63
CA SER A 77 11.17 -19.05 10.30
C SER A 77 12.07 -19.84 9.34
N ASN A 78 11.55 -20.23 8.17
CA ASN A 78 12.30 -20.93 7.12
C ASN A 78 12.95 -19.99 6.08
N ASN A 79 13.17 -18.73 6.41
CA ASN A 79 13.76 -17.70 5.54
C ASN A 79 12.97 -17.38 4.25
N LYS A 80 11.76 -17.91 4.07
CA LYS A 80 10.89 -17.52 2.95
C LYS A 80 10.16 -16.21 3.23
N LYS A 81 9.93 -15.44 2.17
CA LYS A 81 9.13 -14.20 2.22
C LYS A 81 7.65 -14.53 2.48
N TYR A 82 6.96 -13.65 3.18
CA TYR A 82 5.49 -13.71 3.27
C TYR A 82 4.87 -13.28 1.94
N LYS A 83 3.80 -13.96 1.54
CA LYS A 83 2.84 -13.48 0.54
C LYS A 83 1.88 -12.50 1.19
N VAL A 84 1.26 -11.60 0.42
CA VAL A 84 0.29 -10.62 0.97
C VAL A 84 -0.86 -11.32 1.68
N ARG A 85 -1.38 -12.43 1.14
CA ARG A 85 -2.42 -13.24 1.81
C ARG A 85 -1.99 -13.79 3.18
N GLU A 86 -0.71 -14.13 3.34
CA GLU A 86 -0.16 -14.66 4.60
C GLU A 86 0.06 -13.52 5.60
N PHE A 87 0.44 -12.34 5.11
CA PHE A 87 0.51 -11.12 5.90
C PHE A 87 -0.87 -10.76 6.48
N CYS A 88 -1.93 -10.91 5.71
CA CYS A 88 -3.30 -10.71 6.17
C CYS A 88 -3.69 -11.64 7.34
N ASN A 89 -3.19 -12.89 7.34
CA ASN A 89 -3.41 -13.81 8.46
C ASN A 89 -2.63 -13.42 9.72
N LYS A 90 -1.46 -12.80 9.55
CA LYS A 90 -0.61 -12.36 10.66
C LYS A 90 -1.11 -11.06 11.30
N PHE A 91 -1.63 -10.13 10.49
CA PHE A 91 -2.10 -8.82 10.93
C PHE A 91 -3.59 -8.67 10.62
N PHE A 92 -4.43 -9.10 11.57
CA PHE A 92 -5.88 -9.13 11.44
C PHE A 92 -6.57 -7.83 11.87
N THR A 93 -5.85 -6.86 12.42
CA THR A 93 -6.37 -5.54 12.82
C THR A 93 -5.47 -4.41 12.36
N GLY A 94 -6.09 -3.31 11.93
CA GLY A 94 -5.43 -2.08 11.51
C GLY A 94 -5.24 -1.97 10.01
N THR A 95 -4.76 -0.80 9.58
CA THR A 95 -4.52 -0.46 8.18
C THR A 95 -3.03 -0.46 7.87
N PHE A 96 -2.63 -1.13 6.80
CA PHE A 96 -1.24 -1.28 6.39
C PHE A 96 -1.07 -0.95 4.91
N LEU A 97 -0.10 -0.08 4.61
CA LEU A 97 0.44 0.05 3.27
C LEU A 97 1.49 -1.03 3.06
N VAL A 98 1.29 -1.88 2.06
CA VAL A 98 2.16 -3.03 1.80
C VAL A 98 2.79 -2.89 0.43
N LYS A 99 4.11 -2.74 0.41
CA LYS A 99 4.87 -2.68 -0.83
C LYS A 99 5.14 -4.09 -1.36
N THR A 100 5.03 -4.27 -2.66
CA THR A 100 5.54 -5.43 -3.39
C THR A 100 6.56 -4.99 -4.46
N ALA A 101 7.03 -5.89 -5.33
CA ALA A 101 8.09 -5.57 -6.29
C ALA A 101 7.79 -4.37 -7.21
N ARG A 102 6.55 -4.23 -7.69
CA ARG A 102 6.14 -3.18 -8.65
C ARG A 102 4.75 -2.61 -8.35
N HIS A 103 4.27 -2.77 -7.12
CA HIS A 103 2.91 -2.42 -6.74
C HIS A 103 2.83 -2.07 -5.26
N LEU A 104 1.93 -1.17 -4.91
CA LEU A 104 1.58 -0.81 -3.53
C LEU A 104 0.11 -1.15 -3.31
N THR A 105 -0.19 -1.90 -2.25
CA THR A 105 -1.55 -2.31 -1.89
C THR A 105 -1.88 -1.90 -0.45
N VAL A 106 -3.15 -1.97 -0.07
CA VAL A 106 -3.59 -1.79 1.32
C VAL A 106 -4.12 -3.10 1.86
N VAL A 107 -3.65 -3.44 3.07
CA VAL A 107 -4.29 -4.45 3.91
C VAL A 107 -4.99 -3.73 5.05
N LYS A 108 -6.31 -3.85 5.17
CA LYS A 108 -7.08 -3.31 6.29
C LYS A 108 -7.85 -4.44 6.95
N ASP A 109 -7.64 -4.60 8.26
CA ASP A 109 -8.30 -5.60 9.10
C ASP A 109 -8.21 -7.03 8.51
N GLY A 110 -7.05 -7.34 7.94
CA GLY A 110 -6.78 -8.64 7.33
C GLY A 110 -7.40 -8.84 5.94
N TYR A 111 -7.87 -7.80 5.26
CA TYR A 111 -8.35 -7.83 3.87
C TYR A 111 -7.53 -6.93 2.96
N ILE A 112 -7.26 -7.40 1.75
CA ILE A 112 -6.59 -6.68 0.67
C ILE A 112 -7.64 -5.83 -0.05
N TYR A 113 -7.38 -4.53 -0.16
CA TYR A 113 -8.21 -3.60 -0.92
C TYR A 113 -7.44 -3.12 -2.15
N ASP A 114 -7.84 -3.59 -3.33
CA ASP A 114 -7.15 -3.26 -4.59
C ASP A 114 -8.01 -3.48 -5.83
N THR A 115 -7.49 -3.14 -7.01
CA THR A 115 -8.17 -3.39 -8.28
C THR A 115 -7.96 -4.81 -8.82
N TRP A 116 -7.09 -5.61 -8.20
CA TRP A 116 -6.85 -7.01 -8.53
C TRP A 116 -6.31 -7.77 -7.31
N ASP A 117 -6.51 -9.09 -7.27
CA ASP A 117 -6.03 -9.92 -6.17
C ASP A 117 -4.49 -10.07 -6.23
N CYS A 118 -3.80 -9.25 -5.42
CA CYS A 118 -2.36 -9.31 -5.27
C CYS A 118 -1.89 -10.25 -4.14
N GLY A 119 -2.77 -11.11 -3.62
CA GLY A 119 -2.52 -11.99 -2.48
C GLY A 119 -1.29 -12.89 -2.61
N GLU A 120 -0.96 -13.31 -3.83
CA GLU A 120 0.18 -14.19 -4.13
C GLU A 120 1.52 -13.45 -4.29
N LYS A 121 1.53 -12.11 -4.31
CA LYS A 121 2.77 -11.33 -4.39
C LYS A 121 3.53 -11.36 -3.06
N CYS A 122 4.86 -11.30 -3.16
CA CYS A 122 5.73 -11.21 -1.98
C CYS A 122 5.66 -9.82 -1.35
N VAL A 123 5.47 -9.80 -0.03
CA VAL A 123 5.52 -8.60 0.81
C VAL A 123 6.95 -8.10 0.87
N GLY A 124 7.15 -6.81 0.60
CA GLY A 124 8.38 -6.05 0.82
C GLY A 124 8.32 -5.30 2.14
N ASN A 125 8.67 -4.01 2.13
CA ASN A 125 8.44 -3.14 3.28
C ASN A 125 6.95 -2.84 3.45
N TYR A 126 6.56 -2.51 4.67
CA TYR A 126 5.19 -2.10 4.98
C TYR A 126 5.19 -0.99 6.02
N TRP A 127 4.06 -0.32 6.15
CA TRP A 127 3.83 0.74 7.13
C TRP A 127 2.45 0.53 7.74
N ARG A 128 2.34 0.68 9.06
CA ARG A 128 1.05 0.71 9.75
C ARG A 128 0.57 2.16 9.79
N VAL A 129 -0.64 2.41 9.32
CA VAL A 129 -1.30 3.70 9.50
C VAL A 129 -1.91 3.71 10.90
N SER A 130 -1.48 4.66 11.72
CA SER A 130 -2.11 4.93 13.02
C SER A 130 -3.35 5.77 12.75
N ASN A 131 -4.51 5.31 13.21
CA ASN A 131 -5.72 6.11 13.29
C ASN A 131 -5.67 7.00 14.54
#